data_AF-A0A938SJK5-F1
#
_entry.id   AF-A0A938SJK5-F1
#
_cell.length_a   1.000
_cell.length_b   1.000
_cell.length_c   1.000
_cell.angle_alpha   90.00
_cell.angle_beta   90.00
_cell.angle_gamma   90.00
#
_symmetry.space_group_name_H-M   'P 1'
#
loop_
_entity.id
_entity.type
_entity.pdbx_description
1 polymer ?
#
loop_
_entity_poly.entity_id
_entity_poly.type
_entity_poly.pdbx_seq_one_letter_code
_entity_poly.pdbx_strand_id
1 'polypeptide(L)'
;MTKKTISLDLDAYERLCCARLQPDESFSQVIKRARWDPPPSTGAALLAALQRGPLVDEATIQRLEAAQREDAPPEDSSTEQP
;
A
#
# COMPACT_ATOMS: atom_id res chain seq x y z
N MET A 1 -1.43 -31.14 5.96
CA MET A 1 -0.89 -29.77 5.97
C MET A 1 0.60 -29.82 5.70
N THR A 2 1.08 -29.06 4.72
CA THR A 2 2.52 -28.88 4.50
C THR A 2 3.10 -28.07 5.65
N LYS A 3 4.14 -28.59 6.31
CA LYS A 3 4.88 -27.87 7.35
C LYS A 3 6.10 -27.22 6.72
N LYS A 4 6.32 -25.94 7.03
CA LYS A 4 7.56 -25.23 6.72
C LYS A 4 8.20 -24.80 8.03
N THR A 5 9.49 -25.06 8.17
CA THR A 5 10.28 -24.61 9.32
C THR A 5 10.83 -23.23 8.99
N ILE A 6 10.65 -22.29 9.92
CA ILE A 6 11.22 -20.94 9.85
C ILE A 6 12.02 -20.70 11.13
N SER A 7 13.12 -19.97 11.02
CA SER A 7 13.78 -19.40 12.19
C SER A 7 13.02 -18.14 12.62
N LEU A 8 12.91 -17.93 13.93
CA LEU A 8 12.23 -16.77 14.50
C LEU A 8 13.09 -16.21 15.62
N ASP A 9 13.18 -14.89 15.70
CA ASP A 9 13.82 -14.21 16.83
C ASP A 9 13.04 -14.49 18.13
N LEU A 10 13.75 -14.45 19.25
CA LEU A 10 13.16 -14.81 20.55
C LEU A 10 12.01 -13.88 20.94
N ASP A 11 12.15 -12.59 20.66
CA ASP A 11 11.11 -11.58 20.93
C ASP A 11 9.85 -11.85 20.10
N ALA A 12 10.00 -12.22 18.83
CA ALA A 12 8.90 -12.56 17.96
C ALA A 12 8.21 -13.87 18.39
N TYR A 13 8.97 -14.85 18.88
CA TYR A 13 8.42 -16.07 19.48
C TYR A 13 7.58 -15.77 20.73
N GLU A 14 8.08 -14.94 21.63
CA GLU A 14 7.34 -14.52 22.84
C GLU A 14 6.07 -13.75 22.49
N ARG A 15 6.12 -12.85 21.50
CA ARG A 15 4.95 -12.12 21.00
C ARG A 15 3.88 -13.07 20.45
N LEU A 16 4.29 -14.12 19.71
CA LEU A 16 3.35 -15.14 19.25
C LEU A 16 2.73 -15.92 20.41
N CYS A 17 3.50 -16.23 21.45
CA CYS A 17 2.99 -16.89 22.66
C CYS A 17 1.95 -16.03 23.38
N CYS A 18 2.25 -14.74 23.60
CA CYS A 18 1.34 -13.80 24.25
C CYS A 18 0.08 -13.51 23.43
N ALA A 19 0.17 -13.60 22.10
CA ALA A 19 -0.96 -13.37 21.22
C ALA A 19 -1.97 -14.53 21.20
N ARG A 20 -1.65 -15.70 21.77
CA ARG A 20 -2.56 -16.86 21.83
C ARG A 20 -3.77 -16.53 22.71
N LEU A 21 -4.96 -16.87 22.21
CA LEU A 21 -6.21 -16.74 22.96
C LEU A 21 -6.54 -18.01 23.76
N GLN A 22 -6.05 -19.16 23.31
CA GLN A 22 -6.28 -20.46 23.95
C GLN A 22 -4.94 -21.23 24.09
N PRO A 23 -4.77 -22.04 25.15
CA PRO A 23 -3.54 -22.82 25.38
C PRO A 23 -3.24 -23.89 24.32
N ASP A 24 -4.21 -24.24 23.47
CA ASP A 24 -4.10 -25.21 22.38
C ASP A 24 -4.07 -24.54 20.99
N GLU A 25 -4.21 -23.21 20.91
CA GLU A 25 -4.17 -22.48 19.65
C GLU A 25 -2.81 -22.63 18.97
N SER A 26 -2.82 -23.00 17.69
CA SER A 26 -1.61 -23.15 16.90
C SER A 26 -1.05 -21.79 16.46
N PHE A 27 0.28 -21.66 16.36
CA PHE A 27 0.90 -20.43 15.84
C PHE A 27 0.42 -20.08 14.42
N SER A 28 0.07 -21.09 13.61
CA SER A 28 -0.53 -20.85 12.29
C SER A 28 -1.89 -20.13 12.36
N GLN A 29 -2.70 -20.40 13.39
CA GLN A 29 -3.97 -19.66 13.61
C GLN A 29 -3.70 -18.24 14.08
N VAL A 30 -2.76 -18.06 15.03
CA VAL A 30 -2.35 -16.74 15.52
C VAL A 30 -1.87 -15.85 14.38
N ILE A 31 -0.95 -16.35 13.53
CA ILE A 31 -0.41 -15.62 12.37
C ILE A 31 -1.50 -15.24 11.37
N LYS A 32 -2.45 -16.15 11.13
CA LYS A 32 -3.58 -15.90 10.20
C LYS A 32 -4.54 -14.84 10.71
N ARG A 33 -4.73 -14.75 12.03
CA ARG A 33 -5.57 -13.72 12.68
C ARG A 33 -4.86 -12.38 12.81
N ALA A 34 -3.52 -12.39 12.89
CA ALA A 34 -2.75 -11.17 13.05
C ALA A 34 -3.10 -10.15 11.97
N ARG A 35 -3.35 -8.91 12.39
CA ARG A 35 -3.54 -7.79 11.48
C ARG A 35 -2.16 -7.29 11.07
N TRP A 36 -1.83 -7.47 9.80
CA TRP A 36 -0.62 -6.93 9.19
C TRP A 36 -0.97 -5.58 8.64
N ASP A 37 -0.81 -4.53 9.46
CA ASP A 37 -1.09 -3.19 9.00
C ASP A 37 -0.17 -2.87 7.81
N PRO A 38 -0.73 -2.33 6.71
CA PRO A 38 0.09 -1.93 5.59
C PRO A 38 1.12 -0.90 6.07
N PRO A 39 2.33 -0.91 5.50
CA PRO A 39 3.33 0.09 5.84
C PRO A 39 2.72 1.49 5.68
N PRO A 40 3.07 2.44 6.56
CA PRO A 40 2.45 3.77 6.54
C PRO A 40 2.64 4.40 5.16
N SER A 41 1.55 4.93 4.61
CA SER A 41 1.53 5.66 3.34
C SER A 41 2.22 7.01 3.49
N THR A 42 3.55 6.97 3.60
CA THR A 42 4.39 8.16 3.74
C THR A 42 4.80 8.67 2.37
N GLY A 43 5.09 9.98 2.28
CA GLY A 43 5.67 10.56 1.06
C GLY A 43 7.00 9.90 0.67
N ALA A 44 7.80 9.48 1.65
CA ALA A 44 9.04 8.74 1.40
C ALA A 44 8.78 7.37 0.76
N ALA A 45 7.77 6.63 1.23
CA ALA A 45 7.37 5.35 0.64
C ALA A 45 6.84 5.52 -0.79
N LEU A 46 6.09 6.60 -1.06
CA LEU A 46 5.63 6.95 -2.41
C LEU A 46 6.81 7.29 -3.34
N LEU A 47 7.74 8.14 -2.91
CA LEU A 47 8.92 8.50 -3.70
C LEU A 47 9.75 7.27 -4.07
N ALA A 48 10.01 6.38 -3.10
CA ALA A 48 10.74 5.14 -3.33
C ALA A 48 9.99 4.18 -4.28
N ALA A 49 8.66 4.23 -4.31
CA ALA A 49 7.86 3.48 -5.29
C ALA A 49 7.99 4.10 -6.70
N LEU A 50 7.87 5.43 -6.83
CA LEU A 50 8.01 6.14 -8.10
C LEU A 50 9.39 5.95 -8.73
N GLN A 51 10.46 5.99 -7.94
CA GLN A 51 11.83 5.75 -8.43
C GLN A 51 12.05 4.33 -8.97
N ARG A 52 11.26 3.35 -8.52
CA ARG A 52 11.30 1.96 -9.00
C ARG A 52 10.24 1.67 -10.07
N GLY A 53 9.37 2.63 -10.34
CA GLY A 53 8.29 2.49 -11.30
C GLY A 53 8.82 2.42 -12.74
N PRO A 54 8.06 1.82 -13.65
CA PRO A 54 8.40 1.85 -15.07
C PRO A 54 8.39 3.30 -15.58
N LEU A 55 9.35 3.62 -16.45
CA LEU A 55 9.30 4.86 -17.21
C LEU A 55 8.13 4.80 -18.20
N VAL A 56 7.44 5.92 -18.34
CA VAL A 56 6.35 6.09 -19.31
C VAL A 56 6.95 6.20 -20.71
N ASP A 57 6.29 5.60 -21.71
CA ASP A 57 6.75 5.69 -23.09
C ASP A 57 6.50 7.09 -23.70
N GLU A 58 7.28 7.39 -24.73
CA GLU A 58 7.24 8.70 -25.41
C GLU A 58 5.85 9.00 -25.99
N ALA A 59 5.16 7.99 -26.54
CA ALA A 59 3.83 8.16 -27.10
C ALA A 59 2.81 8.58 -26.03
N THR A 60 2.96 8.09 -24.80
CA THR A 60 2.10 8.48 -23.68
C THR A 60 2.46 9.86 -23.16
N ILE A 61 3.74 10.23 -23.13
CA ILE A 61 4.16 11.59 -22.79
C ILE A 61 3.52 12.59 -23.76
N GLN A 62 3.63 12.37 -25.08
CA GLN A 62 3.06 13.26 -26.09
C GLN A 62 1.54 13.39 -25.98
N ARG A 63 0.84 12.30 -25.67
CA ARG A 63 -0.61 12.31 -25.43
C ARG A 63 -0.98 13.17 -24.22
N LEU A 64 -0.23 13.05 -23.13
CA LEU A 64 -0.45 13.82 -21.91
C LEU A 64 -0.16 15.31 -22.13
N GLU A 65 0.91 15.64 -22.87
CA GLU A 65 1.22 17.04 -23.21
C GLU A 65 0.16 17.69 -24.09
N ALA A 66 -0.39 16.95 -25.07
CA ALA A 66 -1.49 17.43 -25.89
C ALA A 66 -2.74 17.73 -25.04
N ALA A 67 -3.13 16.78 -24.19
CA ALA A 67 -4.27 16.96 -23.28
C ALA A 67 -4.08 18.15 -22.33
N GLN A 68 -2.87 18.33 -21.77
CA GLN A 68 -2.58 19.46 -20.87
C GLN A 68 -2.66 20.82 -21.58
N ARG A 69 -2.36 20.88 -22.88
CA ARG A 69 -2.45 22.10 -23.68
C ARG A 69 -3.90 22.48 -23.98
N GLU A 70 -4.76 21.47 -24.10
CA GLU A 70 -6.19 21.61 -24.37
C GLU A 70 -7.02 21.81 -23.08
N ASP A 71 -6.40 21.62 -21.92
CA ASP A 71 -7.01 21.79 -20.60
C ASP A 71 -7.31 23.27 -20.33
N ALA A 72 -8.56 23.65 -20.58
CA ALA A 72 -9.10 24.96 -20.26
C ALA A 72 -9.82 24.91 -18.90
N PRO A 73 -9.78 26.00 -18.10
CA PRO A 73 -10.54 26.06 -16.87
C PRO A 73 -12.03 25.80 -17.16
N PRO A 74 -12.74 25.09 -16.27
CA PRO A 74 -14.17 24.88 -16.44
C PRO A 74 -14.91 26.22 -16.49
N GLU A 75 -15.94 26.31 -17.32
CA GLU A 75 -16.80 27.49 -17.42
C GLU A 75 -17.34 27.85 -16.02
N ASP A 76 -17.19 29.13 -15.64
CA ASP A 76 -17.60 29.62 -14.33
C ASP A 76 -19.13 29.58 -14.22
N SER A 77 -19.64 28.68 -13.38
CA SER A 77 -21.07 28.58 -13.07
C SER A 77 -21.51 29.56 -11.96
N SER A 78 -20.62 30.44 -11.51
CA SER A 78 -20.88 31.46 -10.48
C SER A 78 -21.35 32.78 -11.11
N THR A 79 -22.27 32.73 -12.08
CA THR A 79 -23.06 33.92 -12.43
C THR A 79 -24.32 33.93 -11.57
N GLU A 80 -24.24 34.71 -10.49
CA GLU A 80 -25.37 35.20 -9.70
C GLU A 80 -26.48 35.66 -10.66
N GLN A 81 -27.60 34.93 -10.69
CA GLN A 81 -28.78 35.33 -11.45
C GLN A 81 -29.47 36.49 -10.71
N PRO A 82 -29.80 37.60 -11.41
CA PRO A 82 -30.48 38.75 -10.80
C PRO A 82 -31.93 38.48 -10.41
#